data_AF-A0A349JMR0-F1
#
_entry.id   AF-A0A349JMR0-F1
#
_cell.length_a   1.000
_cell.length_b   1.000
_cell.length_c   1.000
_cell.angle_alpha   90.00
_cell.angle_beta   90.00
_cell.angle_gamma   90.00
#
_symmetry.space_group_name_H-M   'P 1'
#
loop_
_entity.id
_entity.type
_entity.pdbx_description
1 polymer ?
#
loop_
_entity_poly.entity_id
_entity_poly.type
_entity_poly.pdbx_seq_one_letter_code
_entity_poly.pdbx_strand_id
1 'polypeptide(L)'
;FYQDDFNLFTIDDSKKYDVIFCSGSLHHVREIERCLSIVRKCLKPDGYFIVNEYIGDCYNIYNQNQEDLINRIYQCFHDTLKSGTTEKFSSPSIEEVLARDSSEAVRSKLILPFLEFYFDVEVLNPAGGGLLHELYPFLDHDRLSDGEPKSETIIKLLLEIETILME
;
A
#
# COMPACT_ATOMS: atom_id res chain seq x y z
N PHE A 1 -20.90 -4.23 -16.61
CA PHE A 1 -20.09 -3.55 -15.57
C PHE A 1 -20.43 -2.08 -15.60
N TYR A 2 -20.48 -1.45 -14.43
CA TYR A 2 -20.56 0.01 -14.30
C TYR A 2 -19.13 0.56 -14.25
N GLN A 3 -18.89 1.70 -14.90
CA GLN A 3 -17.58 2.35 -14.92
C GLN A 3 -17.77 3.84 -14.66
N ASP A 4 -16.99 4.40 -13.75
CA ASP A 4 -17.03 5.80 -13.35
C ASP A 4 -15.69 6.21 -12.72
N ASP A 5 -15.53 7.50 -12.42
CA ASP A 5 -14.34 8.08 -11.79
C ASP A 5 -14.57 8.27 -10.28
N PHE A 6 -13.71 7.69 -9.44
CA PHE A 6 -13.80 7.82 -7.97
C PHE A 6 -13.79 9.27 -7.45
N ASN A 7 -13.23 10.20 -8.22
CA ASN A 7 -13.17 11.61 -7.83
C ASN A 7 -14.49 12.34 -8.13
N LEU A 8 -15.31 11.84 -9.06
CA LEU A 8 -16.47 12.54 -9.61
C LEU A 8 -17.79 11.77 -9.48
N PHE A 9 -17.74 10.46 -9.25
CA PHE A 9 -18.90 9.56 -9.33
C PHE A 9 -20.06 10.03 -8.46
N THR A 10 -21.27 9.80 -8.95
CA THR A 10 -22.48 10.03 -8.18
C THR A 10 -23.23 8.72 -8.04
N ILE A 11 -23.86 8.53 -6.89
CA ILE A 11 -24.65 7.34 -6.59
C ILE A 11 -25.94 7.78 -5.92
N ASP A 12 -27.01 7.07 -6.23
CA ASP A 12 -28.31 7.26 -5.60
C ASP A 12 -28.24 6.84 -4.13
N ASP A 13 -28.14 7.80 -3.22
CA ASP A 13 -28.00 7.57 -1.78
C ASP A 13 -29.30 7.11 -1.11
N SER A 14 -30.41 7.02 -1.86
CA SER A 14 -31.61 6.31 -1.40
C SER A 14 -31.38 4.80 -1.34
N LYS A 15 -30.45 4.28 -2.14
CA LYS A 15 -30.01 2.89 -2.08
C LYS A 15 -28.96 2.73 -1.00
N LYS A 16 -29.21 1.79 -0.09
CA LYS A 16 -28.27 1.43 0.97
C LYS A 16 -27.70 0.05 0.73
N TYR A 17 -26.40 -0.09 0.95
CA TYR A 17 -25.65 -1.32 0.78
C TYR A 17 -25.27 -1.92 2.14
N ASP A 18 -25.37 -3.24 2.23
CA ASP A 18 -24.91 -4.00 3.40
C ASP A 18 -23.38 -4.03 3.48
N VAL A 19 -22.71 -4.05 2.31
CA VAL A 19 -21.25 -4.08 2.21
C VAL A 19 -20.79 -3.18 1.08
N ILE A 20 -19.74 -2.41 1.33
CA ILE A 20 -18.94 -1.71 0.32
C ILE A 20 -17.49 -2.19 0.48
N PHE A 21 -16.80 -2.42 -0.63
CA PHE A 21 -15.44 -2.95 -0.62
C PHE A 21 -14.53 -2.15 -1.55
N CYS A 22 -13.37 -1.75 -1.04
CA CYS A 22 -12.28 -1.15 -1.79
C CYS A 22 -11.04 -2.04 -1.65
N SER A 23 -10.47 -2.44 -2.78
CA SER A 23 -9.26 -3.26 -2.83
C SER A 23 -8.31 -2.68 -3.85
N GLY A 24 -7.19 -2.13 -3.37
CA GLY A 24 -6.18 -1.50 -4.20
C GLY A 24 -6.73 -0.37 -5.09
N SER A 25 -7.62 0.46 -4.54
CA SER A 25 -8.36 1.49 -5.27
C SER A 25 -8.37 2.85 -4.57
N LEU A 26 -8.49 2.90 -3.23
CA LEU A 26 -8.54 4.18 -2.49
C LEU A 26 -7.25 4.97 -2.60
N HIS A 27 -6.10 4.31 -2.75
CA HIS A 27 -4.82 5.00 -2.93
C HIS A 27 -4.73 5.78 -4.25
N HIS A 28 -5.60 5.50 -5.22
CA HIS A 28 -5.77 6.31 -6.44
C HIS A 28 -6.73 7.50 -6.29
N VAL A 29 -7.41 7.64 -5.14
CA VAL A 29 -8.46 8.65 -4.95
C VAL A 29 -7.86 9.94 -4.44
N ARG A 30 -8.02 11.02 -5.21
CA ARG A 30 -7.61 12.37 -4.79
C ARG A 30 -8.66 13.00 -3.88
N GLU A 31 -9.94 12.84 -4.18
CA GLU A 31 -11.04 13.41 -3.39
C GLU A 31 -11.51 12.42 -2.29
N ILE A 32 -10.60 11.99 -1.40
CA ILE A 32 -10.83 10.94 -0.38
C ILE A 32 -12.03 11.29 0.52
N GLU A 33 -12.08 12.51 1.05
CA GLU A 33 -13.13 12.98 1.95
C GLU A 33 -14.50 12.88 1.29
N ARG A 34 -14.59 13.29 0.03
CA ARG A 34 -15.80 13.21 -0.77
C ARG A 34 -16.19 11.74 -0.98
N CYS A 35 -15.25 10.91 -1.44
CA CYS A 35 -15.48 9.49 -1.69
C CYS A 35 -15.99 8.79 -0.43
N LEU A 36 -15.31 8.94 0.71
CA LEU A 36 -15.69 8.32 1.99
C LEU A 36 -17.01 8.88 2.52
N SER A 37 -17.31 10.17 2.33
CA SER A 37 -18.62 10.73 2.69
C SER A 37 -19.77 10.08 1.92
N ILE A 38 -19.55 9.75 0.64
CA ILE A 38 -20.53 9.06 -0.20
C ILE A 38 -20.67 7.61 0.24
N VAL A 39 -19.55 6.91 0.47
CA VAL A 39 -19.56 5.54 1.02
C VAL A 39 -20.37 5.49 2.30
N ARG A 40 -20.08 6.38 3.28
CA ARG A 40 -20.82 6.45 4.55
C ARG A 40 -22.32 6.70 4.33
N LYS A 41 -22.68 7.60 3.40
CA LYS A 41 -24.09 7.85 3.08
C LYS A 41 -24.77 6.64 2.46
N CYS A 42 -24.07 5.84 1.67
CA CYS A 42 -24.64 4.71 0.95
C CYS A 42 -24.61 3.42 1.77
N LEU A 43 -23.90 3.39 2.90
CA LEU A 43 -23.89 2.25 3.79
C LEU A 43 -25.17 2.20 4.64
N LYS A 44 -25.68 1.01 4.92
CA LYS A 44 -26.69 0.82 5.97
C LYS A 44 -26.08 1.14 7.34
N PRO A 45 -26.89 1.48 8.36
CA PRO A 45 -26.37 1.73 9.73
C PRO A 45 -25.58 0.56 10.32
N ASP A 46 -25.89 -0.67 9.93
CA ASP A 46 -25.26 -1.94 10.31
C ASP A 46 -24.42 -2.56 9.18
N GLY A 47 -24.14 -1.79 8.13
CA GLY A 47 -23.34 -2.25 7.01
C GLY A 47 -21.84 -2.13 7.26
N TYR A 48 -21.06 -2.85 6.47
CA TYR A 48 -19.60 -2.91 6.59
C TYR A 48 -18.90 -2.25 5.40
N PHE A 49 -17.91 -1.41 5.71
CA PHE A 49 -16.95 -0.94 4.73
C PHE A 49 -15.63 -1.67 4.91
N ILE A 50 -15.25 -2.46 3.90
CA ILE A 50 -14.03 -3.28 3.93
C ILE A 50 -13.00 -2.64 3.00
N VAL A 51 -11.78 -2.46 3.51
CA VAL A 51 -10.70 -1.74 2.83
C VAL A 51 -9.44 -2.58 2.86
N ASN A 52 -8.85 -2.84 1.70
CA ASN A 52 -7.54 -3.47 1.54
C ASN A 52 -6.67 -2.56 0.64
N GLU A 53 -5.83 -1.74 1.24
CA GLU A 53 -5.22 -0.60 0.56
C GLU A 53 -3.79 -0.33 1.03
N TYR A 54 -2.99 0.26 0.15
CA TYR A 54 -1.72 0.86 0.52
C TYR A 54 -1.96 2.13 1.36
N ILE A 55 -1.36 2.15 2.55
CA ILE A 55 -1.37 3.29 3.46
C ILE A 55 0.09 3.59 3.80
N GLY A 56 0.63 4.66 3.21
CA GLY A 56 2.04 5.02 3.35
C GLY A 56 2.33 6.37 2.70
N ASP A 57 3.62 6.67 2.49
CA ASP A 57 4.03 7.91 1.85
C ASP A 57 3.41 8.09 0.46
N CYS A 58 2.96 9.31 0.17
CA CYS A 58 2.27 9.61 -1.08
C CYS A 58 3.20 9.39 -2.27
N TYR A 59 2.64 8.90 -3.38
CA TYR A 59 3.37 8.60 -4.62
C TYR A 59 4.53 7.59 -4.48
N ASN A 60 4.58 6.86 -3.36
CA ASN A 60 5.73 6.01 -2.98
C ASN A 60 7.05 6.81 -2.96
N ILE A 61 6.97 8.10 -2.61
CA ILE A 61 8.15 8.96 -2.44
C ILE A 61 8.50 9.00 -0.96
N TYR A 62 9.51 8.22 -0.59
CA TYR A 62 9.89 8.04 0.80
C TYR A 62 10.92 9.08 1.26
N ASN A 63 10.99 9.29 2.57
CA ASN A 63 12.04 10.10 3.15
C ASN A 63 13.41 9.38 3.14
N GLN A 64 14.49 10.13 3.30
CA GLN A 64 15.86 9.59 3.25
C GLN A 64 16.10 8.46 4.26
N ASN A 65 15.48 8.49 5.44
CA ASN A 65 15.67 7.44 6.45
C ASN A 65 15.10 6.11 5.98
N GLN A 66 13.94 6.13 5.30
CA GLN A 66 13.32 4.94 4.74
C GLN A 66 14.15 4.37 3.59
N GLU A 67 14.61 5.23 2.67
CA GLU A 67 15.51 4.80 1.59
C GLU A 67 16.81 4.21 2.14
N ASP A 68 17.41 4.85 3.14
CA ASP A 68 18.65 4.38 3.76
C ASP A 68 18.44 3.04 4.47
N LEU A 69 17.30 2.84 5.13
CA LEU A 69 16.93 1.57 5.74
C LEU A 69 16.83 0.45 4.69
N ILE A 70 16.05 0.67 3.62
CA ILE A 70 15.89 -0.30 2.52
C ILE A 70 17.25 -0.67 1.94
N ASN A 71 18.08 0.34 1.66
CA ASN A 71 19.40 0.14 1.08
C ASN A 71 20.38 -0.56 2.02
N ARG A 72 20.37 -0.24 3.32
CA ARG A 72 21.22 -0.91 4.31
C ARG A 72 20.88 -2.40 4.40
N ILE A 73 19.60 -2.75 4.35
CA ILE A 73 19.16 -4.14 4.34
C ILE A 73 19.53 -4.82 3.02
N TYR A 74 19.32 -4.16 1.87
CA TYR A 74 19.72 -4.68 0.56
C TYR A 74 21.22 -5.01 0.48
N GLN A 75 22.08 -4.18 1.09
CA GLN A 75 23.53 -4.42 1.12
C GLN A 75 23.94 -5.65 1.95
N CYS A 76 23.07 -6.19 2.79
CA CYS A 76 23.34 -7.45 3.50
C CYS A 76 23.23 -8.69 2.59
N PHE A 77 22.58 -8.58 1.43
CA PHE A 77 22.40 -9.70 0.52
C PHE A 77 23.66 -9.97 -0.29
N HIS A 78 24.01 -11.26 -0.38
CA HIS A 78 25.04 -11.72 -1.31
C HIS A 78 24.57 -11.51 -2.76
N ASP A 79 25.49 -11.23 -3.69
CA ASP A 79 25.13 -10.89 -5.08
C ASP A 79 24.36 -12.00 -5.80
N THR A 80 24.53 -13.26 -5.40
CA THR A 80 23.76 -14.40 -5.93
C THR A 80 22.28 -14.42 -5.54
N LEU A 81 21.87 -13.55 -4.60
CA LEU A 81 20.48 -13.38 -4.16
C LEU A 81 19.86 -12.08 -4.67
N LYS A 82 20.61 -11.26 -5.41
CA LYS A 82 20.14 -10.02 -6.02
C LYS A 82 19.65 -10.30 -7.44
N SER A 83 18.62 -9.59 -7.89
CA SER A 83 18.10 -9.73 -9.27
C SER A 83 19.05 -9.16 -10.34
N GLY A 84 20.02 -8.34 -9.94
CA GLY A 84 21.03 -7.74 -10.82
C GLY A 84 20.53 -6.56 -11.66
N THR A 85 19.29 -6.09 -11.43
CA THR A 85 18.68 -5.01 -12.20
C THR A 85 19.09 -3.62 -11.72
N THR A 86 19.48 -3.44 -10.46
CA THR A 86 19.82 -2.14 -9.87
C THR A 86 20.74 -2.29 -8.64
N GLU A 87 21.64 -1.33 -8.43
CA GLU A 87 22.62 -1.34 -7.33
C GLU A 87 22.10 -0.75 -6.00
N LYS A 88 21.07 0.11 -6.07
CA LYS A 88 20.51 0.84 -4.93
C LYS A 88 19.05 1.19 -5.21
N PHE A 89 18.21 1.10 -4.18
CA PHE A 89 16.86 1.66 -4.19
C PHE A 89 16.91 3.20 -4.08
N SER A 90 16.08 3.86 -4.87
CA SER A 90 15.75 5.28 -4.74
C SER A 90 14.28 5.48 -5.07
N SER A 91 13.59 6.35 -4.33
CA SER A 91 12.22 6.71 -4.67
C SER A 91 12.16 7.34 -6.07
N PRO A 92 11.03 7.21 -6.78
CA PRO A 92 10.84 7.94 -8.02
C PRO A 92 10.78 9.45 -7.74
N SER A 93 11.16 10.25 -8.74
CA SER A 93 10.85 11.68 -8.75
C SER A 93 9.34 11.91 -8.93
N ILE A 94 8.86 13.07 -8.52
CA ILE A 94 7.45 13.42 -8.73
C ILE A 94 7.11 13.50 -10.23
N GLU A 95 8.05 13.93 -11.06
CA GLU A 95 7.89 13.98 -12.52
C GLU A 95 7.69 12.58 -13.11
N GLU A 96 8.46 11.59 -12.67
CA GLU A 96 8.33 10.19 -13.11
C GLU A 96 6.99 9.59 -12.70
N VAL A 97 6.55 9.85 -11.46
CA VAL A 97 5.25 9.37 -10.98
C VAL A 97 4.12 10.00 -11.80
N LEU A 98 4.12 11.32 -11.97
CA LEU A 98 3.07 12.01 -12.71
C LEU A 98 3.02 11.60 -14.18
N ALA A 99 4.16 11.24 -14.78
CA ALA A 99 4.22 10.74 -16.16
C ALA A 99 3.70 9.30 -16.29
N ARG A 100 3.90 8.46 -15.26
CA ARG A 100 3.45 7.06 -15.26
C ARG A 100 1.99 6.91 -14.85
N ASP A 101 1.66 7.40 -13.66
CA ASP A 101 0.32 7.41 -13.09
C ASP A 101 0.22 8.50 -12.02
N SER A 102 -0.43 9.62 -12.37
CA SER A 102 -0.64 10.75 -11.46
C SER A 102 -1.64 10.50 -10.31
N SER A 103 -2.32 9.35 -10.32
CA SER A 103 -3.22 8.93 -9.26
C SER A 103 -2.57 7.98 -8.26
N GLU A 104 -1.52 7.26 -8.65
CA GLU A 104 -0.85 6.27 -7.81
C GLU A 104 -0.42 6.86 -6.45
N ALA A 105 -0.92 6.27 -5.36
CA ALA A 105 -0.70 6.71 -3.99
C ALA A 105 -0.86 8.24 -3.76
N VAL A 106 -1.72 8.93 -4.51
CA VAL A 106 -1.79 10.41 -4.58
C VAL A 106 -1.94 11.08 -3.21
N ARG A 107 -2.70 10.44 -2.31
CA ARG A 107 -2.98 10.89 -0.95
C ARG A 107 -3.03 9.72 0.04
N SER A 108 -2.31 8.64 -0.23
CA SER A 108 -2.33 7.38 0.55
C SER A 108 -2.14 7.60 2.05
N LYS A 109 -1.28 8.54 2.44
CA LYS A 109 -0.98 8.86 3.85
C LYS A 109 -2.19 9.36 4.64
N LEU A 110 -3.22 9.85 3.95
CA LEU A 110 -4.45 10.37 4.57
C LEU A 110 -5.58 9.36 4.65
N ILE A 111 -5.42 8.16 4.05
CA ILE A 111 -6.48 7.14 4.02
C ILE A 111 -6.86 6.73 5.44
N LEU A 112 -5.92 6.24 6.25
CA LEU A 112 -6.24 5.78 7.61
C LEU A 112 -6.84 6.89 8.49
N PRO A 113 -6.26 8.10 8.59
CA PRO A 113 -6.88 9.19 9.34
C PRO A 113 -8.32 9.51 8.91
N PHE A 114 -8.62 9.46 7.61
CA PHE A 114 -9.98 9.71 7.15
C PHE A 114 -10.90 8.51 7.36
N LEU A 115 -10.42 7.28 7.27
CA LEU A 115 -11.21 6.11 7.66
C LEU A 115 -11.63 6.21 9.13
N GLU A 116 -10.70 6.54 10.02
CA GLU A 116 -10.98 6.76 11.46
C GLU A 116 -11.90 7.95 11.73
N PHE A 117 -11.86 8.97 10.87
CA PHE A 117 -12.77 10.12 10.97
C PHE A 117 -14.21 9.78 10.50
N TYR A 118 -14.34 9.02 9.41
CA TYR A 118 -15.63 8.73 8.78
C TYR A 118 -16.26 7.43 9.24
N PHE A 119 -15.58 6.55 9.98
CA PHE A 119 -16.09 5.24 10.37
C PHE A 119 -15.56 4.83 11.74
N ASP A 120 -16.34 4.00 12.43
CA ASP A 120 -15.86 3.30 13.62
C ASP A 120 -15.07 2.07 13.16
N VAL A 121 -13.75 2.08 13.37
CA VAL A 121 -12.87 0.99 12.91
C VAL A 121 -13.00 -0.22 13.83
N GLU A 122 -13.67 -1.27 13.37
CA GLU A 122 -13.81 -2.52 14.13
C GLU A 122 -12.55 -3.39 14.10
N VAL A 123 -11.89 -3.46 12.94
CA VAL A 123 -10.70 -4.28 12.71
C VAL A 123 -9.70 -3.49 11.89
N LEU A 124 -8.49 -3.35 12.42
CA LEU A 124 -7.32 -2.87 11.70
C LEU A 124 -6.27 -3.97 11.70
N ASN A 125 -5.87 -4.43 10.52
CA ASN A 125 -4.84 -5.45 10.36
C ASN A 125 -3.72 -4.92 9.45
N PRO A 126 -2.68 -4.29 10.01
CA PRO A 126 -1.54 -3.82 9.24
C PRO A 126 -0.85 -4.99 8.53
N ALA A 127 -0.73 -4.92 7.20
CA ALA A 127 -0.13 -5.98 6.39
C ALA A 127 1.40 -5.85 6.23
N GLY A 128 1.99 -4.76 6.73
CA GLY A 128 3.38 -4.40 6.47
C GLY A 128 3.60 -3.94 5.03
N GLY A 129 4.83 -4.08 4.56
CA GLY A 129 5.23 -3.76 3.19
C GLY A 129 6.04 -2.46 3.07
N GLY A 130 6.34 -1.79 4.18
CA GLY A 130 7.15 -0.57 4.14
C GLY A 130 8.59 -0.82 3.66
N LEU A 131 9.10 -2.04 3.87
CA LEU A 131 10.41 -2.49 3.44
C LEU A 131 10.32 -3.42 2.22
N LEU A 132 9.56 -4.51 2.34
CA LEU A 132 9.48 -5.62 1.40
C LEU A 132 8.86 -5.22 0.07
N HIS A 133 7.91 -4.28 0.04
CA HIS A 133 7.32 -3.83 -1.22
C HIS A 133 8.39 -3.27 -2.17
N GLU A 134 9.32 -2.49 -1.62
CA GLU A 134 10.40 -1.86 -2.37
C GLU A 134 11.64 -2.73 -2.50
N LEU A 135 11.97 -3.50 -1.46
CA LEU A 135 13.18 -4.34 -1.44
C LEU A 135 13.04 -5.58 -2.32
N TYR A 136 11.88 -6.25 -2.28
CA TYR A 136 11.72 -7.57 -2.91
C TYR A 136 11.99 -7.60 -4.42
N PRO A 137 11.59 -6.58 -5.22
CA PRO A 137 11.93 -6.49 -6.65
C PRO A 137 13.45 -6.48 -6.96
N PHE A 138 14.29 -6.12 -5.99
CA PHE A 138 15.75 -6.09 -6.12
C PHE A 138 16.38 -7.45 -5.78
N LEU A 139 15.59 -8.39 -5.31
CA LEU A 139 16.03 -9.74 -4.93
C LEU A 139 15.63 -10.76 -6.00
N ASP A 140 16.39 -11.85 -6.08
CA ASP A 140 16.10 -12.95 -6.97
C ASP A 140 14.99 -13.84 -6.36
N HIS A 141 13.80 -13.77 -6.96
CA HIS A 141 12.62 -14.52 -6.52
C HIS A 141 12.87 -16.03 -6.51
N ASP A 142 13.48 -16.58 -7.56
CA ASP A 142 13.66 -18.02 -7.73
C ASP A 142 14.62 -18.56 -6.67
N ARG A 143 15.64 -17.77 -6.32
CA ARG A 143 16.60 -18.11 -5.25
C ARG A 143 16.00 -18.03 -3.86
N LEU A 144 15.05 -17.13 -3.63
CA LEU A 144 14.43 -16.94 -2.32
C LEU A 144 13.20 -17.83 -2.09
N SER A 145 12.67 -18.45 -3.14
CA SER A 145 11.50 -19.33 -3.10
C SER A 145 11.82 -20.80 -3.45
N ASP A 146 13.10 -21.18 -3.43
CA ASP A 146 13.58 -22.53 -3.77
C ASP A 146 13.21 -23.63 -2.75
N GLY A 147 12.59 -23.26 -1.61
CA GLY A 147 12.21 -24.18 -0.54
C GLY A 147 13.37 -24.64 0.33
N GLU A 148 14.57 -24.09 0.15
CA GLU A 148 15.72 -24.42 1.00
C GLU A 148 15.57 -23.74 2.38
N PRO A 149 15.98 -24.41 3.48
CA PRO A 149 15.86 -23.85 4.82
C PRO A 149 16.51 -22.47 5.00
N LYS A 150 17.58 -22.19 4.25
CA LYS A 150 18.26 -20.89 4.27
C LYS A 150 17.40 -19.78 3.66
N SER A 151 16.81 -20.04 2.49
CA SER A 151 15.94 -19.10 1.79
C SER A 151 14.69 -18.80 2.61
N GLU A 152 14.08 -19.84 3.18
CA GLU A 152 12.96 -19.68 4.12
C GLU A 152 13.33 -18.83 5.34
N THR A 153 14.53 -19.05 5.89
CA THR A 153 15.01 -18.28 7.05
C THR A 153 15.17 -16.80 6.69
N ILE A 154 15.70 -16.48 5.51
CA ILE A 154 15.85 -15.10 5.04
C ILE A 154 14.48 -14.43 4.93
N ILE A 155 13.50 -15.08 4.28
CA ILE A 155 12.14 -14.52 4.15
C ILE A 155 11.48 -14.32 5.52
N LYS A 156 11.61 -15.28 6.44
CA LYS A 156 11.08 -15.14 7.80
C LYS A 156 11.71 -13.96 8.55
N LEU A 157 13.02 -13.75 8.41
CA LEU A 157 13.71 -12.60 9.00
C LEU A 157 13.24 -11.28 8.39
N LEU A 158 13.01 -11.20 7.08
CA LEU A 158 12.49 -9.98 6.45
C LEU A 158 11.06 -9.66 6.92
N LEU A 159 10.20 -10.67 7.04
CA LEU A 159 8.84 -10.52 7.58
C LEU A 159 8.86 -10.09 9.06
N GLU A 160 9.81 -10.60 9.84
CA GLU A 160 10.01 -10.18 11.23
C GLU A 160 10.47 -8.72 11.30
N ILE A 161 11.40 -8.29 10.44
CA ILE A 161 11.84 -6.89 10.36
C ILE A 161 10.66 -5.98 10.02
N GLU A 162 9.81 -6.35 9.07
CA GLU A 162 8.57 -5.62 8.77
C GLU A 162 7.67 -5.49 9.99
N THR A 163 7.50 -6.58 10.75
CA THR A 163 6.71 -6.58 11.98
C THR A 163 7.28 -5.59 12.99
N ILE A 164 8.60 -5.60 13.21
CA ILE A 164 9.30 -4.68 14.11
C ILE A 164 9.17 -3.22 13.66
N LEU A 165 9.17 -2.94 12.35
CA LEU A 165 9.02 -1.58 11.83
C LEU A 165 7.61 -1.00 12.03
N MET A 166 6.63 -1.85 12.34
CA MET A 166 5.25 -1.44 12.61
C MET A 166 4.97 -1.24 14.11
N GLU A 167 5.90 -1.58 15.00
CA GLU A 167 5.83 -1.35 16.46
C GLU A 167 6.17 0.11 16.83
#